data_AF-A0A9D1Y086-F1
#
_entry.id   AF-A0A9D1Y086-F1
#
_cell.length_a   1.000
_cell.length_b   1.000
_cell.length_c   1.000
_cell.angle_alpha   90.00
_cell.angle_beta   90.00
_cell.angle_gamma   90.00
#
_symmetry.space_group_name_H-M   'P 1'
#
loop_
_entity.id
_entity.type
_entity.pdbx_description
1 polymer ?
#
loop_
_entity_poly.entity_id
_entity_poly.type
_entity_poly.pdbx_seq_one_letter_code
_entity_poly.pdbx_strand_id
1 'polypeptide(L)'
;PVDGVLLEGHASVDESAITGESLPVEKQPGDKVTGATINRSGYFTMRADKVGEETTLAQIIRLVDEATSSKAPIAKLADKVAGVFVPAVIAIALAAMAVWLLCGASFEFAMTIAVSVLVVSCPCALGLATPTAIMVGTGRGAANGILIKSAEALETAHSVDVVVLDKTGTITQGAPQVTDIVCAAGVQPAQLLQTAASLEALSEHPLAQAIMAEAARRGVAAQPVTAFVQTPGQGLRGEIAGQACLAGNQKLLDAAGVHDPAVERLQDETAAAGKTPLFFAAGGRLLGMIAVADVVKPTSRQAVADLQAMGIEVVMLTGDHQKTAEAIRAQVGVDRAVAEVLPQDKEREVRRLQQSGKKVAMVGDGINDAPALARADVGIAIGAGTDVAMESADIVLMKSDLLDVPAAIELSRATIRNIKQNLFWAFFYNAICIPVAAGCFYAAFGLKMNPMVAALAMSFSSVFVVSNALRLRFFAPKHGAASPAAAPAQPPAAAITQAEAAPAVLQPQADAPAQTTPTTGGNVMKKIVHVEGMMCQNCVKHVTRALQGVPGVQDVAVSLEDKRAAVTADASVTDAALTAAVTEEGYEVTGVETDEG
;
A
#
# COMPACT_ATOMS: atom_id res chain seq x y z
N PRO A 1 -17.50 3.39 -10.82
CA PRO A 1 -17.46 4.82 -11.23
C PRO A 1 -17.28 5.77 -10.04
N VAL A 2 -17.99 5.49 -8.94
CA VAL A 2 -17.91 6.19 -7.66
C VAL A 2 -17.65 5.17 -6.55
N ASP A 3 -17.50 5.61 -5.30
CA ASP A 3 -17.34 4.71 -4.17
C ASP A 3 -18.70 4.20 -3.70
N GLY A 4 -18.76 2.96 -3.24
CA GLY A 4 -20.02 2.37 -2.83
C GLY A 4 -19.91 0.97 -2.25
N VAL A 5 -21.06 0.34 -2.07
CA VAL A 5 -21.19 -1.02 -1.54
C VAL A 5 -21.92 -1.90 -2.55
N LEU A 6 -21.40 -3.10 -2.79
CA LEU A 6 -22.07 -4.11 -3.61
C LEU A 6 -23.40 -4.52 -2.98
N LEU A 7 -24.47 -4.51 -3.76
CA LEU A 7 -25.79 -5.01 -3.34
C LEU A 7 -26.05 -6.41 -3.89
N GLU A 8 -25.72 -6.64 -5.16
CA GLU A 8 -26.01 -7.89 -5.87
C GLU A 8 -24.88 -8.21 -6.85
N GLY A 9 -24.64 -9.51 -7.09
CA GLY A 9 -23.63 -9.99 -8.02
C GLY A 9 -22.27 -10.26 -7.38
N HIS A 10 -21.31 -10.67 -8.22
CA HIS A 10 -19.95 -10.99 -7.84
C HIS A 10 -19.00 -10.49 -8.92
N ALA A 11 -17.87 -9.92 -8.52
CA ALA A 11 -16.87 -9.44 -9.45
C ALA A 11 -15.45 -9.47 -8.90
N SER A 12 -14.51 -9.59 -9.81
CA SER A 12 -13.08 -9.44 -9.56
C SER A 12 -12.68 -8.01 -9.91
N VAL A 13 -12.27 -7.22 -8.93
CA VAL A 13 -11.96 -5.80 -9.08
C VAL A 13 -10.46 -5.56 -8.94
N ASP A 14 -9.86 -4.95 -9.95
CA ASP A 14 -8.48 -4.50 -9.94
C ASP A 14 -8.40 -3.13 -9.26
N GLU A 15 -7.87 -3.14 -8.03
CA GLU A 15 -7.66 -1.95 -7.21
C GLU A 15 -6.21 -1.43 -7.28
N SER A 16 -5.37 -1.97 -8.18
CA SER A 16 -3.93 -1.70 -8.26
C SER A 16 -3.58 -0.21 -8.40
N ALA A 17 -4.45 0.57 -9.05
CA ALA A 17 -4.24 2.01 -9.24
C ALA A 17 -4.27 2.81 -7.92
N ILE A 18 -4.94 2.29 -6.89
CA ILE A 18 -5.16 2.97 -5.60
C ILE A 18 -4.39 2.27 -4.49
N THR A 19 -4.48 0.94 -4.42
CA THR A 19 -3.83 0.16 -3.36
C THR A 19 -2.40 -0.23 -3.73
N GLY A 20 -2.05 -0.26 -5.02
CA GLY A 20 -0.77 -0.79 -5.50
C GLY A 20 -0.71 -2.32 -5.52
N GLU A 21 -1.77 -3.03 -5.13
CA GLU A 21 -1.81 -4.50 -5.18
C GLU A 21 -2.07 -4.98 -6.61
N SER A 22 -1.20 -5.86 -7.12
CA SER A 22 -1.26 -6.30 -8.52
C SER A 22 -2.30 -7.39 -8.80
N LEU A 23 -2.84 -8.01 -7.76
CA LEU A 23 -3.84 -9.07 -7.89
C LEU A 23 -5.25 -8.49 -7.75
N PRO A 24 -6.18 -8.81 -8.67
CA PRO A 24 -7.58 -8.45 -8.52
C PRO A 24 -8.18 -9.06 -7.24
N VAL A 25 -9.08 -8.29 -6.61
CA VAL A 25 -9.76 -8.67 -5.37
C VAL A 25 -11.19 -9.11 -5.70
N GLU A 26 -11.59 -10.28 -5.21
CA GLU A 26 -12.97 -10.76 -5.33
C GLU A 26 -13.90 -9.97 -4.40
N LYS A 27 -15.05 -9.53 -4.93
CA LYS A 27 -16.06 -8.74 -4.24
C LYS A 27 -17.41 -9.44 -4.24
N GLN A 28 -18.09 -9.39 -3.10
CA GLN A 28 -19.40 -9.99 -2.86
C GLN A 28 -20.39 -8.93 -2.32
N PRO A 29 -21.71 -9.24 -2.29
CA PRO A 29 -22.71 -8.37 -1.67
C PRO A 29 -22.32 -7.99 -0.24
N GLY A 30 -22.30 -6.69 0.04
CA GLY A 30 -21.84 -6.10 1.30
C GLY A 30 -20.42 -5.54 1.25
N ASP A 31 -19.60 -5.92 0.28
CA ASP A 31 -18.24 -5.41 0.14
C ASP A 31 -18.21 -3.99 -0.42
N LYS A 32 -17.24 -3.20 0.05
CA LYS A 32 -16.97 -1.87 -0.49
C LYS A 32 -16.18 -1.95 -1.79
N VAL A 33 -16.53 -1.06 -2.72
CA VAL A 33 -15.83 -0.82 -3.98
C VAL A 33 -15.48 0.65 -4.12
N THR A 34 -14.28 0.92 -4.60
CA THR A 34 -13.75 2.28 -4.71
C THR A 34 -13.83 2.78 -6.16
N GLY A 35 -14.20 4.03 -6.36
CA GLY A 35 -14.21 4.70 -7.65
C GLY A 35 -12.83 4.71 -8.31
N ALA A 36 -12.83 4.68 -9.64
CA ALA A 36 -11.65 4.53 -10.52
C ALA A 36 -10.91 3.18 -10.49
N THR A 37 -11.40 2.19 -9.74
CA THR A 37 -10.96 0.78 -9.87
C THR A 37 -11.58 0.10 -11.10
N ILE A 38 -10.95 -0.96 -11.61
CA ILE A 38 -11.36 -1.62 -12.85
C ILE A 38 -12.00 -2.96 -12.53
N ASN A 39 -13.29 -3.13 -12.84
CA ASN A 39 -13.91 -4.46 -12.84
C ASN A 39 -13.30 -5.31 -13.97
N ARG A 40 -12.61 -6.40 -13.62
CA ARG A 40 -11.95 -7.32 -14.57
C ARG A 40 -12.91 -8.37 -15.10
N SER A 41 -13.73 -8.95 -14.23
CA SER A 41 -14.64 -10.04 -14.57
C SER A 41 -15.80 -10.10 -13.61
N GLY A 42 -16.96 -10.56 -14.11
CA GLY A 42 -18.20 -10.59 -13.34
C GLY A 42 -19.00 -9.30 -13.49
N TYR A 43 -20.14 -9.25 -12.81
CA TYR A 43 -21.05 -8.11 -12.82
C TYR A 43 -21.60 -7.91 -11.42
N PHE A 44 -21.88 -6.66 -11.09
CA PHE A 44 -22.52 -6.32 -9.84
C PHE A 44 -23.33 -5.05 -9.95
N THR A 45 -24.33 -4.93 -9.09
CA THR A 45 -25.05 -3.69 -8.80
C THR A 45 -24.52 -3.15 -7.49
N MET A 46 -24.17 -1.86 -7.46
CA MET A 46 -23.68 -1.19 -6.26
C MET A 46 -24.56 0.01 -5.89
N ARG A 47 -24.69 0.27 -4.59
CA ARG A 47 -25.19 1.55 -4.09
C ARG A 47 -24.02 2.53 -4.03
N ALA A 48 -24.20 3.71 -4.62
CA ALA A 48 -23.24 4.79 -4.47
C ALA A 48 -23.35 5.37 -3.05
N ASP A 49 -22.24 5.34 -2.30
CA ASP A 49 -22.19 5.89 -0.93
C ASP A 49 -21.45 7.24 -0.92
N LYS A 50 -20.36 7.40 -1.68
CA LYS A 50 -19.62 8.67 -1.81
C LYS A 50 -19.45 9.07 -3.26
N VAL A 51 -19.75 10.33 -3.59
CA VAL A 51 -19.72 10.89 -4.96
C VAL A 51 -19.01 12.24 -5.01
N GLY A 52 -18.51 12.63 -6.19
CA GLY A 52 -17.84 13.92 -6.38
C GLY A 52 -16.57 14.04 -5.51
N GLU A 53 -16.47 15.13 -4.75
CA GLU A 53 -15.31 15.45 -3.89
C GLU A 53 -15.15 14.49 -2.71
N GLU A 54 -16.19 13.71 -2.37
CA GLU A 54 -16.15 12.75 -1.27
C GLU A 54 -15.56 11.39 -1.69
N THR A 55 -15.33 11.17 -2.99
CA THR A 55 -14.73 9.93 -3.48
C THR A 55 -13.29 9.78 -3.01
N THR A 56 -12.85 8.54 -2.79
CA THR A 56 -11.48 8.21 -2.36
C THR A 56 -10.44 8.78 -3.34
N LEU A 57 -10.70 8.73 -4.65
CA LEU A 57 -9.81 9.33 -5.64
C LEU A 57 -9.71 10.86 -5.46
N ALA A 58 -10.83 11.55 -5.25
CA ALA A 58 -10.82 13.00 -5.01
C ALA A 58 -10.08 13.35 -3.71
N GLN A 59 -10.23 12.54 -2.66
CA GLN A 59 -9.48 12.69 -1.42
C GLN A 59 -7.98 12.49 -1.64
N ILE A 60 -7.56 11.48 -2.43
CA ILE A 60 -6.15 11.26 -2.78
C ILE A 60 -5.58 12.48 -3.53
N ILE A 61 -6.30 12.99 -4.54
CA ILE A 61 -5.88 14.18 -5.30
C ILE A 61 -5.70 15.37 -4.36
N ARG A 62 -6.70 15.64 -3.50
CA ARG A 62 -6.66 16.71 -2.52
C ARG A 62 -5.46 16.58 -1.58
N LEU A 63 -5.20 15.39 -1.05
CA LEU A 63 -4.07 15.16 -0.16
C LEU A 63 -2.71 15.36 -0.86
N VAL A 64 -2.59 14.95 -2.12
CA VAL A 64 -1.37 15.19 -2.92
C VAL A 64 -1.19 16.70 -3.17
N ASP A 65 -2.26 17.42 -3.47
CA ASP A 65 -2.22 18.88 -3.68
C ASP A 65 -1.90 19.64 -2.38
N GLU A 66 -2.47 19.24 -1.24
CA GLU A 66 -2.15 19.78 0.09
C GLU A 66 -0.67 19.54 0.43
N ALA A 67 -0.16 18.33 0.17
CA ALA A 67 1.23 18.00 0.45
C ALA A 67 2.21 18.81 -0.42
N THR A 68 1.90 19.00 -1.71
CA THR A 68 2.76 19.76 -2.63
C THR A 68 2.74 21.27 -2.38
N SER A 69 1.62 21.81 -1.88
CA SER A 69 1.49 23.23 -1.53
C SER A 69 2.07 23.58 -0.15
N SER A 70 2.20 22.59 0.75
CA SER A 70 2.81 22.77 2.06
C SER A 70 4.33 22.97 2.01
N LYS A 71 4.89 23.78 2.93
CA LYS A 71 6.33 24.06 2.99
C LYS A 71 7.04 23.13 3.98
N ALA A 72 7.94 22.28 3.46
CA ALA A 72 8.83 21.46 4.27
C ALA A 72 9.83 22.32 5.10
N PRO A 73 10.17 21.95 6.34
CA PRO A 73 11.24 22.58 7.11
C PRO A 73 12.58 22.73 6.34
N ILE A 74 12.97 21.74 5.52
CA ILE A 74 14.19 21.80 4.69
C ILE A 74 14.11 22.89 3.61
N ALA A 75 12.92 23.30 3.18
CA ALA A 75 12.76 24.45 2.29
C ALA A 75 13.14 25.76 3.00
N LYS A 76 12.94 25.86 4.33
CA LYS A 76 13.40 27.01 5.11
C LYS A 76 14.93 27.11 5.14
N LEU A 77 15.64 25.97 5.04
CA LEU A 77 17.09 25.97 4.89
C LEU A 77 17.49 26.60 3.55
N ALA A 78 16.81 26.26 2.47
CA ALA A 78 17.05 26.89 1.16
C ALA A 78 16.80 28.40 1.20
N ASP A 79 15.71 28.85 1.85
CA ASP A 79 15.41 30.28 2.04
C ASP A 79 16.51 31.00 2.85
N LYS A 80 16.97 30.39 3.95
CA LYS A 80 18.05 30.95 4.77
C LYS A 80 19.37 31.04 4.00
N VAL A 81 19.69 30.02 3.20
CA VAL A 81 20.88 30.04 2.36
C VAL A 81 20.76 31.11 1.28
N ALA A 82 19.62 31.23 0.61
CA ALA A 82 19.38 32.28 -0.38
C ALA A 82 19.56 33.70 0.23
N GLY A 83 19.10 33.90 1.46
CA GLY A 83 19.26 35.17 2.19
C GLY A 83 20.72 35.59 2.42
N VAL A 84 21.66 34.65 2.51
CA VAL A 84 23.10 34.93 2.63
C VAL A 84 23.79 34.93 1.26
N PHE A 85 23.39 34.00 0.39
CA PHE A 85 24.01 33.76 -0.91
C PHE A 85 23.80 34.92 -1.89
N VAL A 86 22.60 35.50 -1.96
CA VAL A 86 22.29 36.60 -2.88
C VAL A 86 23.14 37.85 -2.60
N PRO A 87 23.23 38.38 -1.36
CA PRO A 87 24.13 39.50 -1.06
C PRO A 87 25.61 39.19 -1.34
N ALA A 88 26.05 37.96 -1.04
CA ALA A 88 27.44 37.55 -1.27
C ALA A 88 27.80 37.56 -2.76
N VAL A 89 26.93 37.04 -3.63
CA VAL A 89 27.11 37.03 -5.09
C VAL A 89 27.14 38.45 -5.66
N ILE A 90 26.26 39.34 -5.19
CA ILE A 90 26.26 40.75 -5.61
C ILE A 90 27.58 41.42 -5.24
N ALA A 91 28.08 41.18 -4.02
CA ALA A 91 29.38 41.68 -3.58
C ALA A 91 30.53 41.14 -4.44
N ILE A 92 30.53 39.84 -4.77
CA ILE A 92 31.53 39.22 -5.65
C ILE A 92 31.48 39.82 -7.06
N ALA A 93 30.30 40.04 -7.63
CA ALA A 93 30.15 40.64 -8.96
C ALA A 93 30.72 42.07 -9.00
N LEU A 94 30.41 42.89 -7.99
CA LEU A 94 30.94 44.25 -7.87
C LEU A 94 32.45 44.26 -7.63
N ALA A 95 32.95 43.36 -6.78
CA ALA A 95 34.38 43.22 -6.52
C ALA A 95 35.14 42.78 -7.78
N ALA A 96 34.64 41.80 -8.51
CA ALA A 96 35.23 41.35 -9.78
C ALA A 96 35.28 42.50 -10.80
N MET A 97 34.19 43.28 -10.93
CA MET A 97 34.16 44.46 -11.79
C MET A 97 35.25 45.47 -11.40
N ALA A 98 35.35 45.81 -10.11
CA ALA A 98 36.34 46.77 -9.62
C ALA A 98 37.78 46.29 -9.85
N VAL A 99 38.08 45.02 -9.58
CA VAL A 99 39.42 44.44 -9.80
C VAL A 99 39.81 44.53 -11.27
N TRP A 100 38.91 44.18 -12.20
CA TRP A 100 39.22 44.25 -13.63
C TRP A 100 39.43 45.68 -14.14
N LEU A 101 38.66 46.65 -13.64
CA LEU A 101 38.86 48.07 -13.95
C LEU A 101 40.23 48.57 -13.44
N LEU A 102 40.63 48.18 -12.22
CA LEU A 102 41.93 48.52 -11.64
C LEU A 102 43.10 47.88 -12.40
N CYS A 103 42.91 46.69 -12.97
CA CYS A 103 43.88 46.02 -13.84
C CYS A 103 43.97 46.61 -15.27
N GLY A 104 43.18 47.65 -15.59
CA GLY A 104 43.22 48.34 -16.88
C GLY A 104 42.31 47.74 -17.97
N ALA A 105 41.36 46.86 -17.62
CA ALA A 105 40.38 46.36 -18.58
C ALA A 105 39.33 47.43 -18.94
N SER A 106 38.68 47.29 -20.11
CA SER A 106 37.61 48.20 -20.52
C SER A 106 36.38 48.05 -19.62
N PHE A 107 35.59 49.13 -19.51
CA PHE A 107 34.33 49.11 -18.75
C PHE A 107 33.38 48.03 -19.28
N GLU A 108 33.29 47.87 -20.60
CA GLU A 108 32.49 46.83 -21.24
C GLU A 108 32.91 45.41 -20.80
N PHE A 109 34.23 45.17 -20.72
CA PHE A 109 34.76 43.89 -20.26
C PHE A 109 34.41 43.62 -18.79
N ALA A 110 34.68 44.59 -17.91
CA ALA A 110 34.40 44.47 -16.47
C ALA A 110 32.90 44.30 -16.18
N MET A 111 32.04 45.03 -16.90
CA MET A 111 30.59 44.91 -16.82
C MET A 111 30.12 43.54 -17.29
N THR A 112 30.69 43.00 -18.38
CA THR A 112 30.38 41.64 -18.85
C THR A 112 30.69 40.59 -17.79
N ILE A 113 31.82 40.71 -17.09
CA ILE A 113 32.22 39.79 -16.00
C ILE A 113 31.21 39.87 -14.84
N ALA A 114 30.85 41.08 -14.41
CA ALA A 114 29.86 41.28 -13.34
C ALA A 114 28.52 40.63 -13.69
N VAL A 115 28.02 40.87 -14.91
CA VAL A 115 26.76 40.27 -15.39
C VAL A 115 26.89 38.75 -15.48
N SER A 116 28.00 38.20 -15.97
CA SER A 116 28.23 36.75 -16.01
C SER A 116 28.19 36.11 -14.62
N VAL A 117 28.78 36.75 -13.61
CA VAL A 117 28.75 36.29 -12.21
C VAL A 117 27.31 36.28 -11.69
N LEU A 118 26.56 37.36 -11.91
CA LEU A 118 25.16 37.43 -11.48
C LEU A 118 24.30 36.38 -12.19
N VAL A 119 24.45 36.24 -13.50
CA VAL A 119 23.68 35.29 -14.31
C VAL A 119 23.97 33.87 -13.86
N VAL A 120 25.23 33.44 -13.74
CA VAL A 120 25.53 32.04 -13.42
C VAL A 120 25.15 31.64 -11.99
N SER A 121 25.00 32.62 -11.11
CA SER A 121 24.70 32.38 -9.70
C SER A 121 23.21 32.21 -9.43
N CYS A 122 22.31 32.50 -10.39
CA CYS A 122 20.87 32.45 -10.10
C CYS A 122 20.47 31.02 -9.67
N PRO A 123 19.96 30.83 -8.44
CA PRO A 123 19.74 29.48 -7.91
C PRO A 123 18.39 28.91 -8.38
N CYS A 124 18.12 28.89 -9.69
CA CYS A 124 16.85 28.39 -10.25
C CYS A 124 16.59 26.92 -9.84
N ALA A 125 17.64 26.10 -9.85
CA ALA A 125 17.56 24.70 -9.47
C ALA A 125 17.27 24.50 -7.96
N LEU A 126 17.67 25.46 -7.11
CA LEU A 126 17.41 25.42 -5.67
C LEU A 126 15.91 25.50 -5.37
N GLY A 127 15.19 26.38 -6.09
CA GLY A 127 13.76 26.56 -5.92
C GLY A 127 12.92 25.36 -6.40
N LEU A 128 13.43 24.59 -7.37
CA LEU A 128 12.76 23.40 -7.91
C LEU A 128 13.12 22.10 -7.17
N ALA A 129 14.32 22.03 -6.58
CA ALA A 129 14.87 20.82 -5.97
C ALA A 129 13.92 20.14 -4.97
N THR A 130 13.36 20.93 -4.05
CA THR A 130 12.53 20.42 -2.96
C THR A 130 11.09 20.12 -3.43
N PRO A 131 10.37 21.04 -4.09
CA PRO A 131 9.00 20.77 -4.54
C PRO A 131 8.90 19.60 -5.52
N THR A 132 9.84 19.48 -6.47
CA THR A 132 9.81 18.36 -7.42
C THR A 132 10.04 17.02 -6.74
N ALA A 133 10.97 16.94 -5.79
CA ALA A 133 11.23 15.70 -5.05
C ALA A 133 10.04 15.32 -4.15
N ILE A 134 9.42 16.29 -3.48
CA ILE A 134 8.20 16.06 -2.68
C ILE A 134 7.08 15.56 -3.58
N MET A 135 6.80 16.24 -4.70
CA MET A 135 5.73 15.86 -5.63
C MET A 135 5.90 14.43 -6.17
N VAL A 136 7.11 14.05 -6.58
CA VAL A 136 7.38 12.68 -7.04
C VAL A 136 7.31 11.68 -5.88
N GLY A 137 7.78 12.06 -4.69
CA GLY A 137 7.73 11.24 -3.48
C GLY A 137 6.29 10.95 -3.02
N THR A 138 5.45 11.97 -2.87
CA THR A 138 4.04 11.83 -2.47
C THR A 138 3.22 11.13 -3.53
N GLY A 139 3.43 11.44 -4.81
CA GLY A 139 2.78 10.73 -5.92
C GLY A 139 3.17 9.25 -5.97
N ARG A 140 4.43 8.92 -5.69
CA ARG A 140 4.86 7.51 -5.60
C ARG A 140 4.32 6.83 -4.35
N GLY A 141 4.24 7.53 -3.22
CA GLY A 141 3.59 7.04 -2.01
C GLY A 141 2.13 6.68 -2.28
N ALA A 142 1.36 7.60 -2.87
CA ALA A 142 -0.04 7.38 -3.19
C ALA A 142 -0.26 6.16 -4.10
N ALA A 143 0.59 5.98 -5.11
CA ALA A 143 0.55 4.80 -5.99
C ALA A 143 0.88 3.47 -5.28
N ASN A 144 1.43 3.50 -4.06
CA ASN A 144 1.66 2.32 -3.21
C ASN A 144 0.72 2.28 -2.00
N GLY A 145 -0.34 3.09 -1.97
CA GLY A 145 -1.30 3.15 -0.86
C GLY A 145 -0.80 3.92 0.37
N ILE A 146 0.25 4.74 0.24
CA ILE A 146 0.82 5.57 1.31
C ILE A 146 0.48 7.04 1.03
N LEU A 147 -0.55 7.56 1.68
CA LEU A 147 -1.01 8.93 1.51
C LEU A 147 -0.33 9.84 2.53
N ILE A 148 0.40 10.85 2.06
CA ILE A 148 1.12 11.78 2.93
C ILE A 148 0.46 13.15 2.77
N LYS A 149 -0.03 13.75 3.86
CA LYS A 149 -0.79 15.01 3.80
C LYS A 149 0.07 16.25 3.69
N SER A 150 1.27 16.22 4.23
CA SER A 150 2.15 17.39 4.31
C SER A 150 3.60 17.03 4.00
N ALA A 151 4.30 17.99 3.41
CA ALA A 151 5.73 17.89 3.18
C ALA A 151 6.52 17.87 4.49
N GLU A 152 5.98 18.46 5.56
CA GLU A 152 6.55 18.39 6.91
C GLU A 152 6.48 16.97 7.48
N ALA A 153 5.38 16.25 7.27
CA ALA A 153 5.27 14.84 7.67
C ALA A 153 6.23 13.95 6.88
N LEU A 154 6.31 14.17 5.55
CA LEU A 154 7.27 13.48 4.70
C LEU A 154 8.70 13.72 5.17
N GLU A 155 9.03 14.94 5.56
CA GLU A 155 10.35 15.24 6.10
C GLU A 155 10.53 14.59 7.46
N THR A 156 9.66 14.82 8.43
CA THR A 156 9.85 14.36 9.81
C THR A 156 9.97 12.83 9.92
N ALA A 157 9.24 12.09 9.07
CA ALA A 157 9.29 10.64 9.01
C ALA A 157 10.71 10.06 8.80
N HIS A 158 11.62 10.77 8.10
CA HIS A 158 12.95 10.24 7.80
C HIS A 158 13.84 10.11 9.04
N SER A 159 13.53 10.93 10.05
CA SER A 159 14.28 11.14 11.28
C SER A 159 13.59 10.56 12.51
N VAL A 160 12.58 9.70 12.33
CA VAL A 160 11.90 9.01 13.42
C VAL A 160 12.87 8.04 14.10
N ASP A 161 12.94 8.11 15.42
CA ASP A 161 13.76 7.25 16.28
C ASP A 161 12.93 6.14 16.94
N VAL A 162 11.65 6.40 17.21
CA VAL A 162 10.73 5.48 17.88
C VAL A 162 9.42 5.40 17.12
N VAL A 163 8.96 4.18 16.87
CA VAL A 163 7.61 3.92 16.37
C VAL A 163 6.78 3.32 17.51
N VAL A 164 5.71 4.02 17.85
CA VAL A 164 4.72 3.60 18.84
C VAL A 164 3.56 2.98 18.09
N LEU A 165 3.26 1.72 18.36
CA LEU A 165 2.20 0.95 17.73
C LEU A 165 1.04 0.78 18.70
N ASP A 166 -0.17 1.12 18.28
CA ASP A 166 -1.35 0.59 18.95
C ASP A 166 -1.45 -0.94 18.73
N LYS A 167 -2.07 -1.64 19.67
CA LYS A 167 -2.28 -3.09 19.52
C LYS A 167 -3.44 -3.37 18.57
N THR A 168 -4.63 -2.89 18.91
CA THR A 168 -5.89 -3.33 18.32
C THR A 168 -6.04 -2.77 16.91
N GLY A 169 -6.27 -3.63 15.91
CA GLY A 169 -6.44 -3.21 14.51
C GLY A 169 -5.16 -2.78 13.79
N THR A 170 -4.08 -2.51 14.53
CA THR A 170 -2.75 -2.15 14.01
C THR A 170 -1.85 -3.40 13.94
N ILE A 171 -1.41 -3.91 15.10
CA ILE A 171 -0.60 -5.15 15.20
C ILE A 171 -1.48 -6.38 14.99
N THR A 172 -2.71 -6.33 15.48
CA THR A 172 -3.70 -7.40 15.43
C THR A 172 -4.79 -7.11 14.40
N GLN A 173 -5.62 -8.09 14.09
CA GLN A 173 -6.70 -7.93 13.11
C GLN A 173 -7.79 -6.94 13.57
N GLY A 174 -7.90 -6.66 14.88
CA GLY A 174 -8.88 -5.73 15.44
C GLY A 174 -10.27 -6.35 15.61
N ALA A 175 -10.43 -7.63 15.23
CA ALA A 175 -11.63 -8.40 15.41
C ALA A 175 -11.29 -9.67 16.21
N PRO A 176 -11.95 -9.91 17.37
CA PRO A 176 -11.72 -11.12 18.15
C PRO A 176 -12.11 -12.36 17.34
N GLN A 177 -11.31 -13.42 17.43
CA GLN A 177 -11.55 -14.70 16.76
C GLN A 177 -11.39 -15.85 17.75
N VAL A 178 -12.16 -16.91 17.52
CA VAL A 178 -12.01 -18.17 18.27
C VAL A 178 -10.70 -18.83 17.86
N THR A 179 -9.82 -19.04 18.84
CA THR A 179 -8.49 -19.63 18.63
C THR A 179 -8.46 -21.09 19.07
N ASP A 180 -9.00 -21.38 20.26
CA ASP A 180 -9.02 -22.73 20.81
C ASP A 180 -10.42 -23.11 21.27
N ILE A 181 -10.77 -24.39 21.10
CA ILE A 181 -11.98 -25.00 21.65
C ILE A 181 -11.53 -26.23 22.45
N VAL A 182 -11.57 -26.12 23.78
CA VAL A 182 -11.13 -27.16 24.70
C VAL A 182 -12.37 -27.76 25.36
N CYS A 183 -12.63 -29.05 25.09
CA CYS A 183 -13.80 -29.74 25.63
C CYS A 183 -13.47 -30.44 26.94
N ALA A 184 -14.44 -30.46 27.87
CA ALA A 184 -14.38 -31.32 29.04
C ALA A 184 -14.54 -32.79 28.65
N ALA A 185 -14.13 -33.70 29.54
CA ALA A 185 -14.19 -35.15 29.27
C ALA A 185 -15.62 -35.58 28.88
N GLY A 186 -15.71 -36.32 27.75
CA GLY A 186 -16.98 -36.81 27.21
C GLY A 186 -17.86 -35.78 26.51
N VAL A 187 -17.37 -34.57 26.23
CA VAL A 187 -18.10 -33.52 25.48
C VAL A 187 -17.57 -33.42 24.06
N GLN A 188 -18.50 -33.37 23.09
CA GLN A 188 -18.15 -33.16 21.69
C GLN A 188 -17.94 -31.66 21.39
N PRO A 189 -16.96 -31.28 20.54
CA PRO A 189 -16.72 -29.88 20.17
C PRO A 189 -17.95 -29.18 19.57
N ALA A 190 -18.75 -29.92 18.79
CA ALA A 190 -19.99 -29.40 18.21
C ALA A 190 -21.04 -29.05 19.28
N GLN A 191 -21.12 -29.84 20.36
CA GLN A 191 -22.05 -29.58 21.47
C GLN A 191 -21.64 -28.32 22.23
N LEU A 192 -20.35 -28.19 22.55
CA LEU A 192 -19.81 -26.99 23.20
C LEU A 192 -20.06 -25.73 22.36
N LEU A 193 -19.73 -25.78 21.07
CA LEU A 193 -19.91 -24.66 20.15
C LEU A 193 -21.39 -24.32 19.94
N GLN A 194 -22.27 -25.32 19.90
CA GLN A 194 -23.71 -25.09 19.80
C GLN A 194 -24.26 -24.39 21.05
N THR A 195 -23.90 -24.84 22.25
CA THR A 195 -24.31 -24.16 23.49
C THR A 195 -23.77 -22.73 23.54
N ALA A 196 -22.50 -22.53 23.16
CA ALA A 196 -21.88 -21.23 23.11
C ALA A 196 -22.59 -20.27 22.13
N ALA A 197 -22.78 -20.70 20.88
CA ALA A 197 -23.47 -19.91 19.86
C ALA A 197 -24.92 -19.60 20.25
N SER A 198 -25.62 -20.54 20.89
CA SER A 198 -27.01 -20.33 21.33
C SER A 198 -27.09 -19.22 22.38
N LEU A 199 -26.23 -19.26 23.41
CA LEU A 199 -26.21 -18.22 24.44
C LEU A 199 -25.74 -16.86 23.90
N GLU A 200 -24.72 -16.86 23.05
CA GLU A 200 -24.12 -15.65 22.49
C GLU A 200 -24.96 -15.02 21.36
N ALA A 201 -25.90 -15.75 20.75
CA ALA A 201 -26.78 -15.20 19.71
C ALA A 201 -27.64 -14.02 20.20
N LEU A 202 -27.87 -13.90 21.51
CA LEU A 202 -28.62 -12.81 22.15
C LEU A 202 -27.70 -11.71 22.74
N SER A 203 -26.39 -11.85 22.59
CA SER A 203 -25.37 -10.97 23.18
C SER A 203 -24.84 -9.98 22.14
N GLU A 204 -24.79 -8.70 22.49
CA GLU A 204 -24.19 -7.65 21.64
C GLU A 204 -22.67 -7.52 21.82
N HIS A 205 -22.06 -8.38 22.64
CA HIS A 205 -20.64 -8.27 22.96
C HIS A 205 -19.74 -8.67 21.76
N PRO A 206 -18.60 -8.00 21.49
CA PRO A 206 -17.71 -8.37 20.37
C PRO A 206 -17.24 -9.84 20.40
N LEU A 207 -17.09 -10.43 21.59
CA LEU A 207 -16.76 -11.84 21.77
C LEU A 207 -17.88 -12.79 21.28
N ALA A 208 -19.14 -12.35 21.35
CA ALA A 208 -20.29 -13.10 20.87
C ALA A 208 -20.20 -13.29 19.34
N GLN A 209 -19.86 -12.21 18.63
CA GLN A 209 -19.70 -12.22 17.18
C GLN A 209 -18.61 -13.20 16.74
N ALA A 210 -17.51 -13.29 17.48
CA ALA A 210 -16.43 -14.24 17.21
C ALA A 210 -16.91 -15.69 17.29
N ILE A 211 -17.70 -16.02 18.32
CA ILE A 211 -18.26 -17.36 18.52
C ILE A 211 -19.31 -17.68 17.46
N MET A 212 -20.18 -16.73 17.14
CA MET A 212 -21.20 -16.87 16.10
C MET A 212 -20.59 -17.10 14.72
N ALA A 213 -19.52 -16.36 14.38
CA ALA A 213 -18.78 -16.53 13.13
C ALA A 213 -18.14 -17.93 13.06
N GLU A 214 -17.53 -18.40 14.15
CA GLU A 214 -16.94 -19.74 14.20
C GLU A 214 -18.00 -20.86 14.11
N ALA A 215 -19.16 -20.66 14.73
CA ALA A 215 -20.29 -21.58 14.63
C ALA A 215 -20.81 -21.67 13.18
N ALA A 216 -20.99 -20.53 12.51
CA ALA A 216 -21.36 -20.49 11.10
C ALA A 216 -20.32 -21.19 10.22
N ARG A 217 -19.02 -20.94 10.44
CA ARG A 217 -17.92 -21.57 9.70
C ARG A 217 -17.91 -23.10 9.82
N ARG A 218 -18.32 -23.63 10.98
CA ARG A 218 -18.42 -25.08 11.23
C ARG A 218 -19.80 -25.68 10.94
N GLY A 219 -20.75 -24.89 10.42
CA GLY A 219 -22.11 -25.35 10.13
C GLY A 219 -22.92 -25.72 11.38
N VAL A 220 -22.62 -25.12 12.53
CA VAL A 220 -23.33 -25.38 13.80
C VAL A 220 -24.43 -24.34 13.99
N ALA A 221 -25.69 -24.79 14.01
CA ALA A 221 -26.84 -23.93 14.22
C ALA A 221 -27.11 -23.66 15.71
N ALA A 222 -27.36 -22.40 16.03
CA ALA A 222 -27.83 -21.96 17.34
C ALA A 222 -29.24 -22.49 17.64
N GLN A 223 -29.50 -22.81 18.90
CA GLN A 223 -30.80 -23.23 19.41
C GLN A 223 -31.49 -22.06 20.11
N PRO A 224 -32.84 -22.06 20.17
CA PRO A 224 -33.58 -21.05 20.91
C PRO A 224 -33.25 -21.13 22.41
N VAL A 225 -32.95 -19.97 22.99
CA VAL A 225 -32.66 -19.81 24.42
C VAL A 225 -33.89 -19.22 25.12
N THR A 226 -34.29 -19.79 26.24
CA THR A 226 -35.30 -19.24 27.17
C THR A 226 -34.64 -18.73 28.45
N ALA A 227 -35.31 -17.86 29.20
CA ALA A 227 -34.82 -17.32 30.49
C ALA A 227 -33.41 -16.70 30.43
N PHE A 228 -33.09 -15.98 29.35
CA PHE A 228 -31.80 -15.33 29.15
C PHE A 228 -31.56 -14.21 30.16
N VAL A 229 -30.39 -14.22 30.79
CA VAL A 229 -29.91 -13.18 31.72
C VAL A 229 -28.44 -12.89 31.45
N GLN A 230 -28.13 -11.63 31.16
CA GLN A 230 -26.77 -11.13 31.03
C GLN A 230 -26.35 -10.42 32.32
N THR A 231 -25.26 -10.86 32.93
CA THR A 231 -24.67 -10.26 34.13
C THR A 231 -23.38 -9.54 33.75
N PRO A 232 -23.35 -8.19 33.76
CA PRO A 232 -22.17 -7.42 33.41
C PRO A 232 -20.93 -7.84 34.20
N GLY A 233 -19.81 -8.05 33.51
CA GLY A 233 -18.54 -8.46 34.11
C GLY A 233 -18.47 -9.92 34.59
N GLN A 234 -19.49 -10.73 34.35
CA GLN A 234 -19.50 -12.16 34.68
C GLN A 234 -19.79 -13.04 33.45
N GLY A 235 -20.90 -12.79 32.76
CA GLY A 235 -21.29 -13.53 31.57
C GLY A 235 -22.80 -13.70 31.41
N LEU A 236 -23.20 -14.76 30.72
CA LEU A 236 -24.56 -15.07 30.27
C LEU A 236 -25.09 -16.32 30.95
N ARG A 237 -26.39 -16.32 31.24
CA ARG A 237 -27.16 -17.49 31.68
C ARG A 237 -28.39 -17.63 30.81
N GLY A 238 -28.81 -18.86 30.55
CA GLY A 238 -30.06 -19.14 29.82
C GLY A 238 -30.37 -20.63 29.82
N GLU A 239 -31.55 -20.99 29.35
CA GLU A 239 -31.98 -22.38 29.19
C GLU A 239 -32.02 -22.77 27.72
N ILE A 240 -31.41 -23.91 27.38
CA ILE A 240 -31.40 -24.48 26.04
C ILE A 240 -31.96 -25.89 26.13
N ALA A 241 -33.02 -26.18 25.37
CA ALA A 241 -33.72 -27.47 25.40
C ALA A 241 -34.11 -27.93 26.83
N GLY A 242 -34.47 -26.99 27.71
CA GLY A 242 -34.84 -27.25 29.10
C GLY A 242 -33.66 -27.51 30.06
N GLN A 243 -32.43 -27.31 29.63
CA GLN A 243 -31.23 -27.39 30.47
C GLN A 243 -30.67 -26.00 30.78
N ALA A 244 -30.36 -25.73 32.04
CA ALA A 244 -29.69 -24.50 32.45
C ALA A 244 -28.23 -24.47 31.93
N CYS A 245 -27.90 -23.45 31.16
CA CYS A 245 -26.61 -23.22 30.53
C CYS A 245 -25.99 -21.88 30.97
N LEU A 246 -24.67 -21.87 31.05
CA LEU A 246 -23.86 -20.74 31.49
C LEU A 246 -22.74 -20.49 30.47
N ALA A 247 -22.42 -19.22 30.22
CA ALA A 247 -21.27 -18.80 29.42
C ALA A 247 -20.59 -17.60 30.10
N GLY A 248 -19.32 -17.69 30.48
CA GLY A 248 -18.67 -16.55 31.13
C GLY A 248 -17.31 -16.85 31.74
N ASN A 249 -16.90 -15.98 32.67
CA ASN A 249 -15.65 -16.14 33.40
C ASN A 249 -15.80 -17.07 34.62
N GLN A 250 -14.68 -17.36 35.29
CA GLN A 250 -14.64 -18.21 36.49
C GLN A 250 -15.59 -17.74 37.60
N LYS A 251 -15.78 -16.41 37.77
CA LYS A 251 -16.71 -15.89 38.79
C LYS A 251 -18.14 -16.35 38.57
N LEU A 252 -18.57 -16.47 37.31
CA LEU A 252 -19.92 -16.95 36.98
C LEU A 252 -20.10 -18.44 37.28
N LEU A 253 -19.06 -19.24 37.01
CA LEU A 253 -19.02 -20.67 37.30
C LEU A 253 -19.05 -20.93 38.81
N ASP A 254 -18.23 -20.22 39.57
CA ASP A 254 -18.17 -20.34 41.04
C ASP A 254 -19.50 -19.93 41.67
N ALA A 255 -20.11 -18.84 41.19
CA ALA A 255 -21.44 -18.41 41.64
C ALA A 255 -22.57 -19.38 41.26
N ALA A 256 -22.32 -20.31 40.32
CA ALA A 256 -23.24 -21.39 39.96
C ALA A 256 -22.90 -22.73 40.63
N GLY A 257 -21.84 -22.78 41.46
CA GLY A 257 -21.38 -24.01 42.10
C GLY A 257 -20.71 -25.01 41.15
N VAL A 258 -20.24 -24.57 39.98
CA VAL A 258 -19.52 -25.41 39.01
C VAL A 258 -18.02 -25.29 39.29
N HIS A 259 -17.48 -26.24 40.05
CA HIS A 259 -16.05 -26.27 40.38
C HIS A 259 -15.36 -27.43 39.66
N ASP A 260 -14.39 -27.11 38.81
CA ASP A 260 -13.53 -28.08 38.14
C ASP A 260 -12.07 -27.57 38.21
N PRO A 261 -11.11 -28.36 38.75
CA PRO A 261 -9.70 -27.97 38.82
C PRO A 261 -9.06 -27.68 37.46
N ALA A 262 -9.64 -28.16 36.36
CA ALA A 262 -9.17 -27.86 35.01
C ALA A 262 -9.45 -26.40 34.60
N VAL A 263 -10.45 -25.74 35.17
CA VAL A 263 -10.82 -24.35 34.85
C VAL A 263 -9.69 -23.39 35.21
N GLU A 264 -9.16 -23.49 36.42
CA GLU A 264 -8.09 -22.61 36.90
C GLU A 264 -6.81 -22.80 36.08
N ARG A 265 -6.44 -24.05 35.78
CA ARG A 265 -5.28 -24.36 34.94
C ARG A 265 -5.44 -23.82 33.50
N LEU A 266 -6.58 -24.09 32.87
CA LEU A 266 -6.87 -23.62 31.51
C LEU A 266 -6.94 -22.10 31.45
N GLN A 267 -7.47 -21.45 32.48
CA GLN A 267 -7.50 -20.00 32.57
C GLN A 267 -6.09 -19.41 32.60
N ASP A 268 -5.22 -19.94 33.45
CA ASP A 268 -3.84 -19.44 33.57
C ASP A 268 -3.03 -19.69 32.30
N GLU A 269 -3.12 -20.88 31.69
CA GLU A 269 -2.45 -21.22 30.42
C GLU A 269 -2.93 -20.33 29.27
N THR A 270 -4.25 -20.13 29.16
CA THR A 270 -4.87 -19.34 28.09
C THR A 270 -4.57 -17.85 28.25
N ALA A 271 -4.64 -17.33 29.49
CA ALA A 271 -4.28 -15.95 29.79
C ALA A 271 -2.78 -15.69 29.59
N ALA A 272 -1.91 -16.65 29.91
CA ALA A 272 -0.47 -16.55 29.63
C ALA A 272 -0.16 -16.52 28.12
N ALA A 273 -1.01 -17.15 27.30
CA ALA A 273 -0.95 -17.04 25.85
C ALA A 273 -1.59 -15.75 25.30
N GLY A 274 -2.05 -14.82 26.15
CA GLY A 274 -2.69 -13.57 25.76
C GLY A 274 -4.11 -13.75 25.20
N LYS A 275 -4.77 -14.85 25.53
CA LYS A 275 -6.13 -15.18 25.06
C LYS A 275 -7.14 -14.98 26.18
N THR A 276 -8.39 -14.70 25.82
CA THR A 276 -9.49 -14.56 26.78
C THR A 276 -10.25 -15.89 26.86
N PRO A 277 -10.18 -16.61 28.00
CA PRO A 277 -10.93 -17.85 28.19
C PRO A 277 -12.40 -17.55 28.53
N LEU A 278 -13.32 -18.15 27.77
CA LEU A 278 -14.74 -18.19 28.09
C LEU A 278 -15.13 -19.63 28.42
N PHE A 279 -15.73 -19.84 29.58
CA PHE A 279 -16.15 -21.16 30.03
C PHE A 279 -17.65 -21.36 29.82
N PHE A 280 -18.00 -22.58 29.42
CA PHE A 280 -19.38 -22.97 29.15
C PHE A 280 -19.76 -24.17 30.00
N ALA A 281 -20.95 -24.12 30.61
CA ALA A 281 -21.49 -25.19 31.43
C ALA A 281 -22.95 -25.45 31.09
N ALA A 282 -23.40 -26.69 31.24
CA ALA A 282 -24.80 -27.09 31.07
C ALA A 282 -25.19 -28.12 32.14
N GLY A 283 -26.38 -27.95 32.73
CA GLY A 283 -26.89 -28.88 33.76
C GLY A 283 -25.98 -29.00 34.99
N GLY A 284 -25.28 -27.92 35.36
CA GLY A 284 -24.33 -27.91 36.48
C GLY A 284 -22.97 -28.58 36.21
N ARG A 285 -22.69 -28.99 34.97
CA ARG A 285 -21.41 -29.58 34.56
C ARG A 285 -20.68 -28.68 33.56
N LEU A 286 -19.37 -28.56 33.69
CA LEU A 286 -18.51 -27.89 32.71
C LEU A 286 -18.56 -28.64 31.37
N LEU A 287 -18.86 -27.92 30.30
CA LEU A 287 -18.79 -28.42 28.93
C LEU A 287 -17.39 -28.21 28.32
N GLY A 288 -16.76 -27.09 28.65
CA GLY A 288 -15.42 -26.76 28.18
C GLY A 288 -15.16 -25.26 28.18
N MET A 289 -14.12 -24.88 27.44
CA MET A 289 -13.63 -23.51 27.29
C MET A 289 -13.49 -23.18 25.80
N ILE A 290 -13.89 -21.97 25.41
CA ILE A 290 -13.56 -21.38 24.12
C ILE A 290 -12.65 -20.20 24.38
N ALA A 291 -11.46 -20.21 23.80
CA ALA A 291 -10.51 -19.11 23.91
C ALA A 291 -10.69 -18.16 22.73
N VAL A 292 -10.92 -16.89 23.04
CA VAL A 292 -11.07 -15.83 22.04
C VAL A 292 -9.91 -14.87 22.17
N ALA A 293 -9.29 -14.49 21.05
CA ALA A 293 -8.20 -13.54 21.05
C ALA A 293 -8.26 -12.66 19.80
N ASP A 294 -7.69 -11.47 19.92
CA ASP A 294 -7.41 -10.62 18.78
C ASP A 294 -6.07 -11.07 18.17
N VAL A 295 -6.16 -11.74 17.02
CA VAL A 295 -5.02 -12.45 16.43
C VAL A 295 -4.04 -11.45 15.81
N VAL A 296 -2.76 -11.62 16.09
CA VAL A 296 -1.66 -10.85 15.46
C VAL A 296 -1.69 -11.05 13.93
N LYS A 297 -1.58 -9.96 13.16
CA LYS A 297 -1.49 -10.07 11.70
C LYS A 297 -0.22 -10.83 11.29
N PRO A 298 -0.27 -11.69 10.25
CA PRO A 298 0.89 -12.48 9.82
C PRO A 298 2.13 -11.63 9.52
N THR A 299 1.92 -10.42 9.00
CA THR A 299 2.97 -9.49 8.58
C THR A 299 3.56 -8.66 9.72
N SER A 300 2.90 -8.60 10.89
CA SER A 300 3.31 -7.71 11.99
C SER A 300 4.72 -8.00 12.51
N ARG A 301 5.09 -9.28 12.65
CA ARG A 301 6.44 -9.66 13.09
C ARG A 301 7.51 -9.15 12.12
N GLN A 302 7.27 -9.30 10.82
CA GLN A 302 8.20 -8.85 9.80
C GLN A 302 8.33 -7.33 9.80
N ALA A 303 7.21 -6.60 9.87
CA ALA A 303 7.21 -5.15 9.92
C ALA A 303 8.01 -4.60 11.12
N VAL A 304 7.86 -5.22 12.30
CA VAL A 304 8.63 -4.85 13.49
C VAL A 304 10.12 -5.12 13.31
N ALA A 305 10.49 -6.27 12.74
CA ALA A 305 11.88 -6.59 12.43
C ALA A 305 12.49 -5.60 11.42
N ASP A 306 11.72 -5.17 10.41
CA ASP A 306 12.17 -4.20 9.41
C ASP A 306 12.41 -2.82 10.03
N LEU A 307 11.52 -2.37 10.92
CA LEU A 307 11.70 -1.13 11.69
C LEU A 307 12.95 -1.18 12.57
N GLN A 308 13.16 -2.29 13.27
CA GLN A 308 14.35 -2.49 14.10
C GLN A 308 15.64 -2.53 13.26
N ALA A 309 15.62 -3.19 12.08
CA ALA A 309 16.73 -3.18 11.13
C ALA A 309 17.04 -1.78 10.59
N MET A 310 16.06 -0.89 10.56
CA MET A 310 16.21 0.53 10.23
C MET A 310 16.77 1.38 11.38
N GLY A 311 17.05 0.77 12.55
CA GLY A 311 17.55 1.40 13.76
C GLY A 311 16.47 2.11 14.59
N ILE A 312 15.21 1.74 14.40
CA ILE A 312 14.06 2.38 15.04
C ILE A 312 13.59 1.49 16.20
N GLU A 313 13.42 2.07 17.38
CA GLU A 313 12.83 1.37 18.54
C GLU A 313 11.32 1.22 18.36
N VAL A 314 10.79 0.03 18.61
CA VAL A 314 9.36 -0.25 18.46
C VAL A 314 8.72 -0.46 19.83
N VAL A 315 7.73 0.38 20.16
CA VAL A 315 7.00 0.34 21.42
C VAL A 315 5.53 0.02 21.15
N MET A 316 4.95 -0.97 21.82
CA MET A 316 3.52 -1.27 21.74
C MET A 316 2.78 -0.63 22.92
N LEU A 317 1.65 0.04 22.64
CA LEU A 317 0.69 0.50 23.64
C LEU A 317 -0.57 -0.36 23.60
N THR A 318 -1.09 -0.73 24.76
CA THR A 318 -2.35 -1.46 24.85
C THR A 318 -3.09 -1.18 26.15
N GLY A 319 -4.42 -1.23 26.09
CA GLY A 319 -5.30 -1.23 27.26
C GLY A 319 -5.42 -2.60 27.94
N ASP A 320 -4.89 -3.65 27.32
CA ASP A 320 -4.94 -5.01 27.87
C ASP A 320 -4.07 -5.14 29.13
N HIS A 321 -4.33 -6.20 29.90
CA HIS A 321 -3.54 -6.53 31.09
C HIS A 321 -2.07 -6.85 30.72
N GLN A 322 -1.15 -6.53 31.63
CA GLN A 322 0.29 -6.79 31.49
C GLN A 322 0.67 -8.18 30.94
N LYS A 323 0.01 -9.27 31.36
CA LYS A 323 0.32 -10.63 30.89
C LYS A 323 0.06 -10.79 29.38
N THR A 324 -1.07 -10.28 28.91
CA THR A 324 -1.44 -10.31 27.49
C THR A 324 -0.50 -9.44 26.66
N ALA A 325 -0.20 -8.23 27.14
CA ALA A 325 0.74 -7.34 26.47
C ALA A 325 2.12 -7.99 26.30
N GLU A 326 2.63 -8.66 27.32
CA GLU A 326 3.92 -9.36 27.29
C GLU A 326 3.91 -10.58 26.34
N ALA A 327 2.81 -11.33 26.29
CA ALA A 327 2.64 -12.45 25.35
C ALA A 327 2.71 -11.97 23.89
N ILE A 328 1.97 -10.91 23.55
CA ILE A 328 2.01 -10.30 22.21
C ILE A 328 3.39 -9.70 21.94
N ARG A 329 4.02 -9.08 22.94
CA ARG A 329 5.39 -8.55 22.83
C ARG A 329 6.37 -9.63 22.39
N ALA A 330 6.33 -10.79 23.05
CA ALA A 330 7.20 -11.92 22.74
C ALA A 330 6.85 -12.55 21.36
N GLN A 331 5.57 -12.55 20.98
CA GLN A 331 5.13 -13.09 19.70
C GLN A 331 5.56 -12.22 18.51
N VAL A 332 5.49 -10.90 18.63
CA VAL A 332 5.80 -9.96 17.53
C VAL A 332 7.26 -9.53 17.55
N GLY A 333 7.89 -9.47 18.73
CA GLY A 333 9.28 -9.05 18.90
C GLY A 333 9.46 -7.55 19.11
N VAL A 334 8.45 -6.82 19.60
CA VAL A 334 8.59 -5.38 19.91
C VAL A 334 9.51 -5.17 21.12
N ASP A 335 10.27 -4.07 21.13
CA ASP A 335 11.29 -3.80 22.15
C ASP A 335 10.69 -3.58 23.55
N ARG A 336 9.52 -2.92 23.58
CA ARG A 336 8.82 -2.61 24.83
C ARG A 336 7.31 -2.64 24.64
N ALA A 337 6.60 -3.19 25.63
CA ALA A 337 5.15 -3.12 25.72
C ALA A 337 4.74 -2.30 26.96
N VAL A 338 3.77 -1.39 26.78
CA VAL A 338 3.12 -0.66 27.87
C VAL A 338 1.66 -1.08 27.90
N ALA A 339 1.27 -1.72 29.00
CA ALA A 339 -0.05 -2.29 29.20
C ALA A 339 -0.94 -1.37 30.04
N GLU A 340 -2.24 -1.70 30.11
CA GLU A 340 -3.24 -1.02 30.95
C GLU A 340 -3.33 0.50 30.69
N VAL A 341 -3.14 0.90 29.44
CA VAL A 341 -3.13 2.30 28.99
C VAL A 341 -4.54 2.71 28.56
N LEU A 342 -5.11 3.74 29.20
CA LEU A 342 -6.35 4.37 28.74
C LEU A 342 -6.09 5.26 27.52
N PRO A 343 -7.10 5.60 26.68
CA PRO A 343 -6.89 6.47 25.51
C PRO A 343 -6.19 7.80 25.82
N GLN A 344 -6.51 8.42 26.96
CA GLN A 344 -5.88 9.67 27.44
C GLN A 344 -4.41 9.46 27.85
N ASP A 345 -4.05 8.26 28.28
CA ASP A 345 -2.70 7.92 28.72
C ASP A 345 -1.77 7.63 27.53
N LYS A 346 -2.31 7.26 26.37
CA LYS A 346 -1.52 7.06 25.13
C LYS A 346 -0.80 8.36 24.73
N GLU A 347 -1.50 9.48 24.75
CA GLU A 347 -0.93 10.81 24.48
C GLU A 347 0.20 11.15 25.46
N ARG A 348 0.02 10.84 26.74
CA ARG A 348 1.01 11.08 27.78
C ARG A 348 2.28 10.27 27.55
N GLU A 349 2.15 9.01 27.12
CA GLU A 349 3.31 8.16 26.83
C GLU A 349 4.07 8.63 25.59
N VAL A 350 3.36 9.05 24.52
CA VAL A 350 3.97 9.70 23.35
C VAL A 350 4.76 10.94 23.80
N ARG A 351 4.15 11.81 24.61
CA ARG A 351 4.81 13.01 25.14
C ARG A 351 6.05 12.67 25.98
N ARG A 352 5.99 11.63 26.80
CA ARG A 352 7.11 11.17 27.63
C ARG A 352 8.29 10.73 26.76
N LEU A 353 8.03 10.04 25.66
CA LEU A 353 9.05 9.63 24.69
C LEU A 353 9.65 10.86 23.97
N GLN A 354 8.82 11.81 23.54
CA GLN A 354 9.30 13.07 22.94
C GLN A 354 10.18 13.87 23.89
N GLN A 355 9.81 13.96 25.18
CA GLN A 355 10.61 14.65 26.21
C GLN A 355 11.98 13.99 26.46
N SER A 356 12.15 12.72 26.09
CA SER A 356 13.45 12.05 26.11
C SER A 356 14.38 12.43 24.95
N GLY A 357 13.94 13.35 24.08
CA GLY A 357 14.68 13.85 22.93
C GLY A 357 14.53 13.00 21.66
N LYS A 358 13.66 11.99 21.68
CA LYS A 358 13.40 11.10 20.54
C LYS A 358 12.31 11.65 19.64
N LYS A 359 12.42 11.44 18.34
CA LYS A 359 11.36 11.68 17.36
C LYS A 359 10.40 10.51 17.30
N VAL A 360 9.12 10.76 17.56
CA VAL A 360 8.13 9.71 17.78
C VAL A 360 7.12 9.67 16.63
N ALA A 361 6.98 8.52 15.98
CA ALA A 361 5.83 8.22 15.14
C ALA A 361 4.81 7.39 15.93
N MET A 362 3.53 7.75 15.86
CA MET A 362 2.43 6.96 16.43
C MET A 362 1.68 6.29 15.28
N VAL A 363 1.38 5.00 15.43
CA VAL A 363 0.64 4.19 14.45
C VAL A 363 -0.62 3.67 15.12
N GLY A 364 -1.79 3.92 14.51
CA GLY A 364 -3.08 3.50 15.07
C GLY A 364 -4.17 3.42 14.01
N ASP A 365 -5.37 3.01 14.42
CA ASP A 365 -6.56 2.92 13.55
C ASP A 365 -7.27 4.28 13.33
N GLY A 366 -6.88 5.30 14.10
CA GLY A 366 -7.40 6.66 14.00
C GLY A 366 -8.72 6.92 14.72
N ILE A 367 -9.38 5.91 15.29
CA ILE A 367 -10.66 6.07 16.00
C ILE A 367 -10.40 6.35 17.49
N ASN A 368 -9.64 5.46 18.14
CA ASN A 368 -9.35 5.56 19.56
C ASN A 368 -8.04 6.31 19.85
N ASP A 369 -7.21 6.47 18.82
CA ASP A 369 -5.84 6.96 18.92
C ASP A 369 -5.65 8.37 18.39
N ALA A 370 -6.71 9.03 17.91
CA ALA A 370 -6.63 10.37 17.33
C ALA A 370 -5.86 11.38 18.21
N PRO A 371 -6.04 11.45 19.54
CA PRO A 371 -5.25 12.35 20.39
C PRO A 371 -3.75 12.01 20.42
N ALA A 372 -3.40 10.73 20.37
CA ALA A 372 -2.01 10.28 20.37
C ALA A 372 -1.34 10.49 19.00
N LEU A 373 -2.08 10.23 17.91
CA LEU A 373 -1.66 10.50 16.53
C LEU A 373 -1.35 11.98 16.32
N ALA A 374 -2.24 12.87 16.77
CA ALA A 374 -2.04 14.31 16.65
C ALA A 374 -0.92 14.87 17.54
N ARG A 375 -0.52 14.16 18.60
CA ARG A 375 0.60 14.55 19.49
C ARG A 375 1.96 14.13 18.94
N ALA A 376 2.01 13.03 18.22
CA ALA A 376 3.26 12.48 17.69
C ALA A 376 3.96 13.48 16.75
N ASP A 377 5.26 13.31 16.52
CA ASP A 377 5.96 14.09 15.49
C ASP A 377 5.47 13.71 14.08
N VAL A 378 5.01 12.46 13.93
CA VAL A 378 4.30 11.96 12.74
C VAL A 378 3.20 11.00 13.19
N GLY A 379 1.94 11.31 12.94
CA GLY A 379 0.82 10.38 13.09
C GLY A 379 0.62 9.53 11.83
N ILE A 380 0.56 8.21 11.98
CA ILE A 380 0.32 7.26 10.89
C ILE A 380 -0.98 6.48 11.17
N ALA A 381 -1.99 6.63 10.32
CA ALA A 381 -3.21 5.83 10.40
C ALA A 381 -3.13 4.59 9.52
N ILE A 382 -3.58 3.43 10.03
CA ILE A 382 -3.70 2.18 9.26
C ILE A 382 -5.16 1.91 8.91
N GLY A 383 -5.40 1.61 7.63
CA GLY A 383 -6.71 1.25 7.11
C GLY A 383 -7.60 2.48 6.95
N ALA A 384 -8.04 2.75 5.71
CA ALA A 384 -8.87 3.91 5.35
C ALA A 384 -10.33 3.83 5.86
N GLY A 385 -10.56 3.26 7.05
CA GLY A 385 -11.88 2.86 7.52
C GLY A 385 -12.78 4.00 7.98
N THR A 386 -12.22 5.15 8.39
CA THR A 386 -13.00 6.26 8.95
C THR A 386 -12.47 7.62 8.52
N ASP A 387 -13.38 8.56 8.27
CA ASP A 387 -13.03 9.96 7.95
C ASP A 387 -12.22 10.60 9.10
N VAL A 388 -12.42 10.12 10.34
CA VAL A 388 -11.67 10.53 11.55
C VAL A 388 -10.18 10.18 11.45
N ALA A 389 -9.84 8.99 10.94
CA ALA A 389 -8.45 8.58 10.71
C ALA A 389 -7.79 9.43 9.62
N MET A 390 -8.54 9.71 8.55
CA MET A 390 -8.14 10.60 7.47
C MET A 390 -8.01 12.06 7.90
N GLU A 391 -8.58 12.50 9.01
CA GLU A 391 -8.42 13.86 9.53
C GLU A 391 -7.29 13.96 10.57
N SER A 392 -7.12 12.92 11.40
CA SER A 392 -6.26 12.96 12.59
C SER A 392 -4.78 12.58 12.36
N ALA A 393 -4.44 11.90 11.26
CA ALA A 393 -3.08 11.44 10.98
C ALA A 393 -2.37 12.25 9.88
N ASP A 394 -1.05 12.32 9.92
CA ASP A 394 -0.23 12.99 8.90
C ASP A 394 0.05 12.12 7.68
N ILE A 395 0.13 10.80 7.91
CA ILE A 395 0.28 9.77 6.89
C ILE A 395 -0.88 8.78 7.07
N VAL A 396 -1.53 8.41 5.97
CA VAL A 396 -2.62 7.43 5.97
C VAL A 396 -2.24 6.26 5.06
N LEU A 397 -2.30 5.07 5.61
CA LEU A 397 -2.04 3.82 4.91
C LEU A 397 -3.37 3.24 4.45
N MET A 398 -3.53 3.11 3.13
CA MET A 398 -4.76 2.60 2.52
C MET A 398 -5.01 1.15 2.88
N LYS A 399 -3.94 0.36 2.97
CA LYS A 399 -4.01 -1.06 3.34
C LYS A 399 -4.03 -1.19 4.85
N SER A 400 -4.65 -2.28 5.31
CA SER A 400 -4.61 -2.69 6.70
C SER A 400 -3.35 -3.52 7.03
N ASP A 401 -2.22 -3.25 6.38
CA ASP A 401 -0.95 -3.98 6.57
C ASP A 401 0.09 -3.10 7.29
N LEU A 402 0.72 -3.65 8.32
CA LEU A 402 1.76 -2.97 9.09
C LEU A 402 3.07 -2.81 8.29
N LEU A 403 3.29 -3.61 7.23
CA LEU A 403 4.47 -3.50 6.35
C LEU A 403 4.58 -2.16 5.63
N ASP A 404 3.46 -1.46 5.44
CA ASP A 404 3.45 -0.16 4.79
C ASP A 404 4.05 0.95 5.69
N VAL A 405 4.16 0.73 7.01
CA VAL A 405 4.83 1.67 7.93
C VAL A 405 6.34 1.77 7.65
N PRO A 406 7.13 0.66 7.65
CA PRO A 406 8.51 0.70 7.17
C PRO A 406 8.63 1.31 5.77
N ALA A 407 7.76 0.93 4.83
CA ALA A 407 7.77 1.43 3.46
C ALA A 407 7.62 2.97 3.39
N ALA A 408 6.74 3.54 4.21
CA ALA A 408 6.54 4.99 4.31
C ALA A 408 7.81 5.71 4.82
N ILE A 409 8.47 5.15 5.84
CA ILE A 409 9.72 5.69 6.38
C ILE A 409 10.86 5.56 5.35
N GLU A 410 10.93 4.45 4.60
CA GLU A 410 11.89 4.29 3.51
C GLU A 410 11.71 5.30 2.39
N LEU A 411 10.45 5.52 1.97
CA LEU A 411 10.10 6.53 0.97
C LEU A 411 10.51 7.93 1.43
N SER A 412 10.25 8.25 2.69
CA SER A 412 10.68 9.50 3.31
C SER A 412 12.22 9.65 3.29
N ARG A 413 12.96 8.63 3.75
CA ARG A 413 14.44 8.63 3.71
C ARG A 413 14.98 8.77 2.28
N ALA A 414 14.36 8.12 1.30
CA ALA A 414 14.74 8.21 -0.11
C ALA A 414 14.48 9.62 -0.66
N THR A 415 13.33 10.21 -0.35
CA THR A 415 12.95 11.56 -0.79
C THR A 415 13.88 12.62 -0.19
N ILE A 416 14.16 12.55 1.11
CA ILE A 416 15.09 13.47 1.77
C ILE A 416 16.52 13.31 1.27
N ARG A 417 16.96 12.08 0.97
CA ARG A 417 18.26 11.85 0.32
C ARG A 417 18.31 12.52 -1.05
N ASN A 418 17.25 12.42 -1.84
CA ASN A 418 17.16 13.06 -3.15
C ASN A 418 17.22 14.59 -3.04
N ILE A 419 16.48 15.18 -2.09
CA ILE A 419 16.52 16.62 -1.81
C ILE A 419 17.94 17.05 -1.45
N LYS A 420 18.60 16.34 -0.51
CA LYS A 420 20.00 16.64 -0.13
C LYS A 420 20.96 16.57 -1.31
N GLN A 421 20.79 15.59 -2.21
CA GLN A 421 21.58 15.49 -3.44
C GLN A 421 21.33 16.69 -4.36
N ASN A 422 20.07 17.05 -4.60
CA ASN A 422 19.72 18.17 -5.47
C ASN A 422 20.25 19.50 -4.94
N LEU A 423 20.13 19.73 -3.62
CA LEU A 423 20.70 20.91 -2.96
C LEU A 423 22.22 20.93 -3.09
N PHE A 424 22.89 19.81 -2.83
CA PHE A 424 24.34 19.70 -2.99
C PHE A 424 24.79 20.07 -4.40
N TRP A 425 24.16 19.49 -5.43
CA TRP A 425 24.52 19.76 -6.83
C TRP A 425 24.22 21.20 -7.25
N ALA A 426 23.11 21.78 -6.80
CA ALA A 426 22.77 23.17 -7.06
C ALA A 426 23.86 24.13 -6.53
N PHE A 427 24.38 23.89 -5.31
CA PHE A 427 25.45 24.72 -4.75
C PHE A 427 26.83 24.41 -5.33
N PHE A 428 27.14 23.14 -5.56
CA PHE A 428 28.42 22.71 -6.12
C PHE A 428 28.68 23.33 -7.48
N TYR A 429 27.64 23.35 -8.33
CA TYR A 429 27.71 23.97 -9.65
C TYR A 429 28.04 25.48 -9.56
N ASN A 430 27.28 26.21 -8.75
CA ASN A 430 27.46 27.64 -8.56
C ASN A 430 28.84 27.98 -7.97
N ALA A 431 29.31 27.17 -7.00
CA ALA A 431 30.61 27.36 -6.37
C ALA A 431 31.78 27.27 -7.37
N ILE A 432 31.67 26.41 -8.39
CA ILE A 432 32.69 26.28 -9.45
C ILE A 432 32.54 27.37 -10.50
N CYS A 433 31.31 27.67 -10.92
CA CYS A 433 31.06 28.58 -12.02
C CYS A 433 31.26 30.06 -11.65
N ILE A 434 31.10 30.45 -10.38
CA ILE A 434 31.32 31.83 -9.93
C ILE A 434 32.78 32.29 -10.12
N PRO A 435 33.82 31.55 -9.65
CA PRO A 435 35.21 31.90 -9.92
C PRO A 435 35.56 31.95 -11.41
N VAL A 436 34.99 31.04 -12.21
CA VAL A 436 35.16 31.02 -13.67
C VAL A 436 34.53 32.26 -14.30
N ALA A 437 33.33 32.64 -13.88
CA ALA A 437 32.64 33.85 -14.33
C ALA A 437 33.37 35.12 -13.92
N ALA A 438 33.94 35.16 -12.72
CA ALA A 438 34.72 36.30 -12.19
C ALA A 438 36.04 36.51 -12.94
N GLY A 439 36.45 35.57 -13.80
CA GLY A 439 37.66 35.67 -14.60
C GLY A 439 38.93 35.26 -13.86
N CYS A 440 38.84 34.55 -12.74
CA CYS A 440 40.03 34.06 -12.01
C CYS A 440 40.95 33.21 -12.90
N PHE A 441 40.38 32.51 -13.90
CA PHE A 441 41.13 31.70 -14.86
C PHE A 441 41.45 32.43 -16.18
N TYR A 442 41.04 33.69 -16.32
CA TYR A 442 41.29 34.47 -17.53
C TYR A 442 42.78 34.77 -17.71
N ALA A 443 43.49 35.11 -16.62
CA ALA A 443 44.92 35.42 -16.65
C ALA A 443 45.82 34.21 -16.99
N ALA A 444 45.37 32.99 -16.67
CA ALA A 444 46.14 31.76 -16.87
C ALA A 444 45.74 30.99 -18.14
N PHE A 445 44.47 31.03 -18.55
CA PHE A 445 43.94 30.18 -19.62
C PHE A 445 43.12 30.94 -20.69
N GLY A 446 42.95 32.27 -20.55
CA GLY A 446 42.13 33.07 -21.48
C GLY A 446 40.63 32.71 -21.46
N LEU A 447 40.18 31.91 -20.49
CA LEU A 447 38.80 31.46 -20.37
C LEU A 447 37.92 32.62 -19.91
N LYS A 448 37.06 33.12 -20.80
CA LYS A 448 36.03 34.12 -20.50
C LYS A 448 34.65 33.46 -20.56
N MET A 449 33.88 33.55 -19.48
CA MET A 449 32.48 33.13 -19.50
C MET A 449 31.61 34.31 -19.94
N ASN A 450 30.99 34.21 -21.12
CA ASN A 450 29.96 35.15 -21.58
C ASN A 450 28.63 34.82 -20.85
N PRO A 451 27.77 35.82 -20.55
CA PRO A 451 26.43 35.59 -20.01
C PRO A 451 25.60 34.51 -20.72
N MET A 452 25.77 34.30 -22.04
CA MET A 452 25.10 33.22 -22.77
C MET A 452 25.53 31.83 -22.29
N VAL A 453 26.84 31.62 -22.08
CA VAL A 453 27.37 30.35 -21.57
C VAL A 453 26.90 30.15 -20.13
N ALA A 454 26.87 31.23 -19.33
CA ALA A 454 26.33 31.23 -17.97
C ALA A 454 24.84 30.82 -17.91
N ALA A 455 24.03 31.29 -18.86
CA ALA A 455 22.62 30.92 -18.94
C ALA A 455 22.41 29.45 -19.34
N LEU A 456 23.20 28.95 -20.31
CA LEU A 456 23.18 27.54 -20.72
C LEU A 456 23.56 26.62 -19.56
N ALA A 457 24.65 26.98 -18.87
CA ALA A 457 25.14 26.39 -17.63
C ALA A 457 24.03 26.17 -16.58
N MET A 458 23.27 27.23 -16.28
CA MET A 458 22.16 27.16 -15.32
C MET A 458 20.99 26.30 -15.79
N SER A 459 20.72 26.30 -17.09
CA SER A 459 19.66 25.48 -17.67
C SER A 459 19.97 23.99 -17.49
N PHE A 460 21.23 23.59 -17.69
CA PHE A 460 21.70 22.22 -17.42
C PHE A 460 21.59 21.83 -15.94
N SER A 461 21.89 22.74 -15.01
CA SER A 461 21.71 22.48 -13.57
C SER A 461 20.26 22.17 -13.22
N SER A 462 19.31 22.86 -13.86
CA SER A 462 17.87 22.65 -13.62
C SER A 462 17.41 21.31 -14.18
N VAL A 463 17.84 20.96 -15.40
CA VAL A 463 17.58 19.64 -16.00
C VAL A 463 18.13 18.51 -15.15
N PHE A 464 19.36 18.67 -14.63
CA PHE A 464 20.00 17.68 -13.76
C PHE A 464 19.19 17.45 -12.48
N VAL A 465 18.79 18.51 -11.78
CA VAL A 465 18.01 18.41 -10.53
C VAL A 465 16.65 17.75 -10.78
N VAL A 466 15.94 18.16 -11.83
CA VAL A 466 14.63 17.57 -12.18
C VAL A 466 14.79 16.09 -12.55
N SER A 467 15.81 15.76 -13.35
CA SER A 467 16.09 14.37 -13.74
C SER A 467 16.49 13.51 -12.54
N ASN A 468 17.25 14.05 -11.59
CA ASN A 468 17.58 13.34 -10.36
C ASN A 468 16.34 13.14 -9.47
N ALA A 469 15.46 14.14 -9.34
CA ALA A 469 14.20 14.00 -8.64
C ALA A 469 13.29 12.92 -9.24
N LEU A 470 13.20 12.86 -10.57
CA LEU A 470 12.42 11.85 -11.29
C LEU A 470 12.91 10.41 -11.08
N ARG A 471 14.14 10.19 -10.58
CA ARG A 471 14.59 8.84 -10.19
C ARG A 471 13.73 8.23 -9.08
N LEU A 472 13.10 9.05 -8.24
CA LEU A 472 12.15 8.59 -7.22
C LEU A 472 10.92 7.90 -7.83
N ARG A 473 10.58 8.15 -9.10
CA ARG A 473 9.48 7.46 -9.79
C ARG A 473 9.69 5.94 -9.84
N PHE A 474 10.93 5.50 -9.89
CA PHE A 474 11.30 4.08 -9.90
C PHE A 474 11.58 3.52 -8.51
N PHE A 475 11.24 4.27 -7.45
CA PHE A 475 11.36 3.77 -6.09
C PHE A 475 10.43 2.55 -5.90
N ALA A 476 11.01 1.49 -5.37
CA ALA A 476 10.30 0.33 -4.87
C ALA A 476 10.72 0.12 -3.40
N PRO A 477 9.76 0.00 -2.46
CA PRO A 477 10.09 -0.27 -1.07
C PRO A 477 10.81 -1.62 -0.98
N LYS A 478 11.86 -1.68 -0.16
CA LYS A 478 12.59 -2.93 0.08
C LYS A 478 11.80 -3.84 1.02
N HIS A 479 11.06 -3.23 1.93
CA HIS A 479 10.22 -3.84 2.92
C HIS A 479 8.78 -3.40 2.61
N GLY A 480 7.93 -4.31 2.10
CA GLY A 480 6.57 -3.95 1.62
C GLY A 480 5.98 -4.84 0.51
N ALA A 481 6.76 -5.75 -0.09
CA ALA A 481 6.19 -6.82 -0.90
C ALA A 481 6.05 -8.07 -0.03
N ALA A 482 4.82 -8.51 0.23
CA ALA A 482 4.59 -9.86 0.71
C ALA A 482 5.34 -10.82 -0.23
N SER A 483 6.33 -11.53 0.31
CA SER A 483 6.83 -12.74 -0.36
C SER A 483 5.59 -13.62 -0.58
N PRO A 484 5.36 -14.19 -1.77
CA PRO A 484 4.22 -15.08 -1.97
C PRO A 484 4.29 -16.15 -0.89
N ALA A 485 3.29 -16.15 -0.02
CA ALA A 485 3.23 -17.07 1.10
C ALA A 485 3.50 -18.47 0.59
N ALA A 486 4.51 -19.14 1.16
CA ALA A 486 4.59 -20.59 1.05
C ALA A 486 3.22 -21.11 1.50
N ALA A 487 2.55 -21.85 0.61
CA ALA A 487 1.22 -22.40 0.86
C ALA A 487 1.17 -23.02 2.27
N PRO A 488 0.07 -22.85 3.01
CA PRO A 488 -0.03 -23.41 4.36
C PRO A 488 0.24 -24.91 4.27
N ALA A 489 1.29 -25.36 4.96
CA ALA A 489 1.64 -26.76 5.05
C ALA A 489 0.41 -27.51 5.58
N GLN A 490 -0.19 -28.34 4.73
CA GLN A 490 -1.24 -29.25 5.14
C GLN A 490 -0.72 -30.12 6.30
N PRO A 491 -1.51 -30.33 7.38
CA PRO A 491 -1.14 -31.28 8.41
C PRO A 491 -0.96 -32.68 7.79
N PRO A 492 0.00 -33.48 8.24
CA PRO A 492 0.23 -34.80 7.67
C PRO A 492 -1.01 -35.68 7.90
N ALA A 493 -1.68 -36.04 6.79
CA ALA A 493 -2.76 -37.02 6.81
C ALA A 493 -2.18 -38.37 7.22
N ALA A 494 -2.68 -38.88 8.35
CA ALA A 494 -2.37 -40.20 8.85
C ALA A 494 -2.73 -41.28 7.80
N ALA A 495 -1.82 -42.24 7.66
CA ALA A 495 -1.93 -43.37 6.77
C ALA A 495 -3.21 -44.18 6.99
N ILE A 496 -3.95 -44.43 5.92
CA ILE A 496 -4.89 -45.54 5.84
C ILE A 496 -4.54 -46.33 4.57
N THR A 497 -3.98 -47.50 4.81
CA THR A 497 -3.79 -48.58 3.86
C THR A 497 -5.13 -49.06 3.32
N GLN A 498 -5.26 -49.26 2.00
CA GLN A 498 -5.90 -50.44 1.42
C GLN A 498 -5.66 -50.52 -0.10
N ALA A 499 -5.40 -51.76 -0.53
CA ALA A 499 -4.99 -52.16 -1.86
C ALA A 499 -6.19 -52.52 -2.76
N GLU A 500 -5.93 -52.43 -4.07
CA GLU A 500 -6.51 -53.18 -5.21
C GLU A 500 -8.04 -53.17 -5.45
N ALA A 501 -8.47 -52.51 -6.52
CA ALA A 501 -8.87 -53.16 -7.79
C ALA A 501 -9.42 -52.11 -8.80
N ALA A 502 -8.86 -52.09 -10.01
CA ALA A 502 -9.42 -51.45 -11.22
C ALA A 502 -10.55 -52.35 -11.81
N PRO A 503 -11.34 -51.96 -12.85
CA PRO A 503 -11.13 -50.92 -13.88
C PRO A 503 -12.43 -50.10 -14.17
N ALA A 504 -12.65 -49.20 -15.14
CA ALA A 504 -12.02 -48.80 -16.40
C ALA A 504 -12.61 -47.41 -16.82
N VAL A 505 -12.01 -46.82 -17.86
CA VAL A 505 -12.63 -46.00 -18.94
C VAL A 505 -12.23 -44.50 -19.04
N LEU A 506 -11.35 -44.27 -20.02
CA LEU A 506 -11.20 -43.18 -21.02
C LEU A 506 -10.93 -41.72 -20.59
N GLN A 507 -9.69 -41.29 -20.85
CA GLN A 507 -9.35 -39.97 -21.40
C GLN A 507 -8.30 -40.14 -22.51
N PRO A 508 -8.41 -39.49 -23.69
CA PRO A 508 -7.33 -39.39 -24.65
C PRO A 508 -6.34 -38.29 -24.27
N GLN A 509 -5.05 -38.66 -24.31
CA GLN A 509 -3.89 -37.80 -24.15
C GLN A 509 -3.68 -36.91 -25.39
N ALA A 510 -3.20 -35.69 -25.15
CA ALA A 510 -2.56 -34.86 -26.16
C ALA A 510 -1.05 -35.15 -26.15
N ASP A 511 -0.56 -35.74 -27.25
CA ASP A 511 0.86 -35.83 -27.57
C ASP A 511 1.26 -34.66 -28.49
N ALA A 512 2.47 -34.15 -28.26
CA ALA A 512 3.18 -33.22 -29.13
C ALA A 512 3.52 -33.84 -30.50
N PRO A 513 3.75 -33.01 -31.53
CA PRO A 513 4.99 -33.17 -32.30
C PRO A 513 5.61 -31.80 -32.69
N ALA A 514 6.93 -31.60 -32.56
CA ALA A 514 8.02 -32.01 -33.46
C ALA A 514 8.27 -31.03 -34.62
N GLN A 515 9.55 -30.69 -34.78
CA GLN A 515 10.14 -29.77 -35.76
C GLN A 515 10.15 -30.36 -37.18
N THR A 516 9.90 -29.53 -38.19
CA THR A 516 10.42 -29.71 -39.57
C THR A 516 10.49 -28.37 -40.32
N THR A 517 11.65 -28.04 -40.88
CA THR A 517 11.89 -27.09 -42.00
C THR A 517 12.02 -27.88 -43.32
N PRO A 518 12.20 -27.25 -44.50
CA PRO A 518 11.34 -26.32 -45.24
C PRO A 518 11.05 -26.84 -46.69
N THR A 519 10.04 -26.30 -47.40
CA THR A 519 9.95 -26.46 -48.88
C THR A 519 9.21 -25.31 -49.57
N THR A 520 9.71 -25.03 -50.78
CA THR A 520 9.54 -23.95 -51.76
C THR A 520 8.15 -23.78 -52.40
N GLY A 521 7.78 -22.52 -52.69
CA GLY A 521 7.02 -22.10 -53.88
C GLY A 521 5.50 -21.98 -53.76
N GLY A 522 4.98 -20.77 -53.52
CA GLY A 522 3.54 -20.45 -53.60
C GLY A 522 3.33 -19.02 -54.10
N ASN A 523 2.40 -18.84 -55.04
CA ASN A 523 2.00 -17.54 -55.60
C ASN A 523 1.50 -16.60 -54.48
N VAL A 524 2.25 -15.52 -54.26
CA VAL A 524 1.92 -14.50 -53.26
C VAL A 524 1.07 -13.41 -53.90
N MET A 525 -0.06 -13.07 -53.29
CA MET A 525 -0.94 -11.96 -53.72
C MET A 525 -1.00 -10.88 -52.64
N LYS A 526 -1.24 -9.63 -53.07
CA LYS A 526 -1.37 -8.49 -52.17
C LYS A 526 -2.84 -8.09 -52.07
N LYS A 527 -3.34 -7.95 -50.85
CA LYS A 527 -4.71 -7.56 -50.54
C LYS A 527 -4.72 -6.31 -49.65
N ILE A 528 -5.66 -5.41 -49.87
CA ILE A 528 -5.85 -4.20 -49.07
C ILE A 528 -7.15 -4.36 -48.28
N VAL A 529 -7.04 -4.34 -46.96
CA VAL A 529 -8.18 -4.42 -46.03
C VAL A 529 -8.43 -3.04 -45.46
N HIS A 530 -9.64 -2.50 -45.65
CA HIS A 530 -10.05 -1.22 -45.09
C HIS A 530 -10.59 -1.42 -43.67
N VAL A 531 -9.98 -0.74 -42.68
CA VAL A 531 -10.26 -0.96 -41.26
C VAL A 531 -10.64 0.35 -40.57
N GLU A 532 -11.85 0.43 -40.04
CA GLU A 532 -12.35 1.54 -39.23
C GLU A 532 -12.24 1.22 -37.72
N GLY A 533 -12.11 2.27 -36.90
CA GLY A 533 -12.00 2.17 -35.44
C GLY A 533 -10.57 2.23 -34.87
N MET A 534 -9.53 2.35 -35.70
CA MET A 534 -8.16 2.57 -35.23
C MET A 534 -7.95 4.05 -34.82
N MET A 535 -7.63 4.30 -33.54
CA MET A 535 -7.49 5.67 -33.00
C MET A 535 -6.06 6.00 -32.54
N CYS A 536 -5.14 5.02 -32.48
CA CYS A 536 -3.76 5.24 -32.07
C CYS A 536 -2.82 4.15 -32.61
N GLN A 537 -1.51 4.34 -32.45
CA GLN A 537 -0.48 3.38 -32.85
C GLN A 537 -0.54 2.03 -32.12
N ASN A 538 -1.22 1.95 -30.96
CA ASN A 538 -1.45 0.68 -30.29
C ASN A 538 -2.57 -0.13 -30.98
N CYS A 539 -3.57 0.54 -31.56
CA CYS A 539 -4.60 -0.11 -32.40
C CYS A 539 -3.97 -0.69 -33.67
N VAL A 540 -3.04 0.06 -34.29
CA VAL A 540 -2.27 -0.41 -35.47
C VAL A 540 -1.54 -1.72 -35.16
N LYS A 541 -0.85 -1.79 -34.02
CA LYS A 541 -0.16 -3.02 -33.59
C LYS A 541 -1.12 -4.18 -33.33
N HIS A 542 -2.31 -3.90 -32.80
CA HIS A 542 -3.32 -4.92 -32.55
C HIS A 542 -3.83 -5.53 -33.85
N VAL A 543 -4.24 -4.68 -34.80
CA VAL A 543 -4.71 -5.09 -36.13
C VAL A 543 -3.61 -5.80 -36.92
N THR A 544 -2.36 -5.34 -36.81
CA THR A 544 -1.21 -6.00 -37.45
C THR A 544 -1.02 -7.42 -36.92
N ARG A 545 -1.09 -7.61 -35.59
CA ARG A 545 -0.93 -8.92 -34.96
C ARG A 545 -2.08 -9.87 -35.32
N ALA A 546 -3.31 -9.36 -35.39
CA ALA A 546 -4.49 -10.13 -35.77
C ALA A 546 -4.36 -10.69 -37.19
N LEU A 547 -3.97 -9.84 -38.14
CA LEU A 547 -3.79 -10.22 -39.54
C LEU A 547 -2.58 -11.15 -39.75
N GLN A 548 -1.49 -10.99 -38.99
CA GLN A 548 -0.35 -11.92 -38.99
C GLN A 548 -0.70 -13.29 -38.39
N GLY A 549 -1.74 -13.37 -37.55
CA GLY A 549 -2.22 -14.61 -36.95
C GLY A 549 -2.97 -15.52 -37.94
N VAL A 550 -3.35 -15.01 -39.11
CA VAL A 550 -4.07 -15.78 -40.13
C VAL A 550 -3.11 -16.72 -40.88
N PRO A 551 -3.33 -18.05 -40.90
CA PRO A 551 -2.46 -18.99 -41.61
C PRO A 551 -2.38 -18.67 -43.11
N GLY A 552 -1.17 -18.48 -43.63
CA GLY A 552 -0.92 -18.12 -45.04
C GLY A 552 -0.65 -16.63 -45.28
N VAL A 553 -0.67 -15.79 -44.25
CA VAL A 553 -0.23 -14.39 -44.33
C VAL A 553 1.28 -14.30 -44.09
N GLN A 554 2.00 -13.64 -45.02
CA GLN A 554 3.46 -13.51 -44.98
C GLN A 554 3.92 -12.15 -44.48
N ASP A 555 3.21 -11.07 -44.85
CA ASP A 555 3.53 -9.72 -44.39
C ASP A 555 2.27 -8.86 -44.23
N VAL A 556 2.31 -7.92 -43.28
CA VAL A 556 1.21 -6.99 -42.98
C VAL A 556 1.75 -5.61 -42.65
N ALA A 557 1.34 -4.61 -43.42
CA ALA A 557 1.64 -3.20 -43.17
C ALA A 557 0.34 -2.41 -42.95
N VAL A 558 0.14 -1.89 -41.74
CA VAL A 558 -1.06 -1.14 -41.37
C VAL A 558 -0.74 0.35 -41.27
N SER A 559 -1.51 1.19 -41.99
CA SER A 559 -1.40 2.65 -41.97
C SER A 559 -2.59 3.26 -41.23
N LEU A 560 -2.30 4.00 -40.16
CA LEU A 560 -3.32 4.74 -39.40
C LEU A 560 -3.86 5.95 -40.18
N GLU A 561 -3.00 6.61 -40.96
CA GLU A 561 -3.38 7.79 -41.75
C GLU A 561 -4.34 7.41 -42.90
N ASP A 562 -4.10 6.27 -43.53
CA ASP A 562 -4.88 5.81 -44.68
C ASP A 562 -6.04 4.86 -44.31
N LYS A 563 -6.21 4.52 -43.02
CA LYS A 563 -7.20 3.54 -42.52
C LYS A 563 -7.20 2.20 -43.28
N ARG A 564 -6.01 1.70 -43.66
CA ARG A 564 -5.87 0.48 -44.47
C ARG A 564 -4.74 -0.42 -43.98
N ALA A 565 -4.91 -1.71 -44.16
CA ALA A 565 -3.92 -2.74 -43.93
C ALA A 565 -3.57 -3.42 -45.27
N ALA A 566 -2.33 -3.30 -45.72
CA ALA A 566 -1.82 -4.04 -46.85
C ALA A 566 -1.30 -5.40 -46.35
N VAL A 567 -1.89 -6.48 -46.86
CA VAL A 567 -1.62 -7.86 -46.46
C VAL A 567 -1.06 -8.60 -47.66
N THR A 568 0.09 -9.22 -47.49
CA THR A 568 0.73 -10.08 -48.48
C THR A 568 0.54 -11.52 -48.03
N ALA A 569 -0.22 -12.31 -48.80
CA ALA A 569 -0.67 -13.63 -48.39
C ALA A 569 -0.74 -14.62 -49.56
N ASP A 570 -0.74 -15.90 -49.23
CA ASP A 570 -0.93 -16.98 -50.20
C ASP A 570 -2.33 -16.94 -50.81
N ALA A 571 -2.47 -17.42 -52.06
CA ALA A 571 -3.75 -17.44 -52.78
C ALA A 571 -4.87 -18.23 -52.09
N SER A 572 -4.55 -19.04 -51.09
CA SER A 572 -5.52 -19.78 -50.27
C SER A 572 -6.19 -18.94 -49.18
N VAL A 573 -5.73 -17.71 -48.91
CA VAL A 573 -6.31 -16.85 -47.86
C VAL A 573 -7.55 -16.14 -48.39
N THR A 574 -8.70 -16.46 -47.81
CA THR A 574 -10.01 -15.89 -48.18
C THR A 574 -10.22 -14.53 -47.51
N ASP A 575 -10.96 -13.64 -48.18
CA ASP A 575 -11.28 -12.30 -47.66
C ASP A 575 -12.12 -12.38 -46.38
N ALA A 576 -12.93 -13.44 -46.26
CA ALA A 576 -13.70 -13.74 -45.05
C ALA A 576 -12.79 -14.06 -43.84
N ALA A 577 -11.65 -14.72 -44.03
CA ALA A 577 -10.71 -15.02 -42.95
C ALA A 577 -10.00 -13.76 -42.44
N LEU A 578 -9.60 -12.86 -43.34
CA LEU A 578 -8.99 -11.58 -42.98
C LEU A 578 -10.01 -10.66 -42.27
N THR A 579 -11.26 -10.66 -42.76
CA THR A 579 -12.34 -9.88 -42.14
C THR A 579 -12.65 -10.39 -40.73
N ALA A 580 -12.79 -11.71 -40.55
CA ALA A 580 -13.06 -12.31 -39.25
C ALA A 580 -11.97 -11.98 -38.23
N ALA A 581 -10.68 -12.07 -38.62
CA ALA A 581 -9.56 -11.78 -37.72
C ALA A 581 -9.56 -10.33 -37.21
N VAL A 582 -10.00 -9.37 -38.02
CA VAL A 582 -10.06 -7.96 -37.62
C VAL A 582 -11.31 -7.65 -36.79
N THR A 583 -12.45 -8.28 -37.12
CA THR A 583 -13.70 -8.11 -36.38
C THR A 583 -13.70 -8.78 -35.01
N GLU A 584 -13.03 -9.92 -34.86
CA GLU A 584 -12.85 -10.59 -33.56
C GLU A 584 -12.07 -9.71 -32.56
N GLU A 585 -11.19 -8.85 -33.07
CA GLU A 585 -10.43 -7.86 -32.29
C GLU A 585 -11.19 -6.54 -32.06
N GLY A 586 -12.46 -6.47 -32.47
CA GLY A 586 -13.35 -5.34 -32.20
C GLY A 586 -13.24 -4.18 -33.20
N TYR A 587 -12.67 -4.40 -34.38
CA TYR A 587 -12.56 -3.39 -35.45
C TYR A 587 -13.50 -3.70 -36.63
N GLU A 588 -14.01 -2.65 -37.29
CA GLU A 588 -14.94 -2.80 -38.41
C GLU A 588 -14.19 -2.82 -39.74
N VAL A 589 -14.46 -3.82 -40.59
CA VAL A 589 -13.87 -3.93 -41.94
C VAL A 589 -14.89 -3.48 -42.98
N THR A 590 -14.56 -2.44 -43.74
CA THR A 590 -15.47 -1.82 -44.72
C THR A 590 -15.29 -2.35 -46.14
N GLY A 591 -14.20 -3.09 -46.40
CA GLY A 591 -13.95 -3.73 -47.69
C GLY A 591 -12.59 -4.42 -47.75
N VAL A 592 -12.47 -5.41 -48.63
CA VAL A 592 -11.20 -6.08 -48.98
C VAL A 592 -11.04 -6.01 -50.50
N GLU A 593 -9.97 -5.39 -50.96
CA GLU A 593 -9.60 -5.29 -52.37
C GLU A 593 -8.40 -6.19 -52.65
N THR A 594 -8.40 -6.92 -53.76
CA THR A 594 -7.22 -7.67 -54.21
C THR A 594 -6.47 -6.81 -55.23
N ASP A 595 -5.22 -6.50 -54.92
CA ASP A 595 -4.32 -5.71 -55.74
C ASP A 595 -3.63 -6.67 -56.73
N GLU A 596 -4.21 -6.86 -57.92
CA GLU A 596 -3.62 -7.68 -59.00
C GLU A 596 -2.52 -6.92 -59.77
N GLY A 597 -1.61 -6.25 -59.06
CA GLY A 597 -0.39 -5.65 -59.62
C GLY A 597 -0.56 -4.34 -60.39
#